data_AF-A0A948CNA6-F1
#
_entry.id   AF-A0A948CNA6-F1
#
_cell.length_a   1.000
_cell.length_b   1.000
_cell.length_c   1.000
_cell.angle_alpha   90.00
_cell.angle_beta   90.00
_cell.angle_gamma   90.00
#
_symmetry.space_group_name_H-M   'P 1'
#
loop_
_entity.id
_entity.type
_entity.pdbx_description
1 polymer ?
#
loop_
_entity_poly.entity_id
_entity_poly.type
_entity_poly.pdbx_seq_one_letter_code
_entity_poly.pdbx_strand_id
1 'polypeptide(L)' 'ELRLLLMLMPDGRIDEVRILSSSGNPILDRAAHRIVRLAAPFEAIPSDVLDGKNRLGIVRTWRFERQSLKTNQS' A
#
# COMPACT_ATOMS: atom_id res chain seq x y z
N GLU A 1 10.04 -2.70 8.89
CA GLU A 1 8.99 -3.03 7.89
C GLU A 1 7.89 -1.99 7.97
N LEU A 2 7.09 -1.80 6.92
CA LEU A 2 5.94 -0.87 6.91
C LEU A 2 4.67 -1.63 6.58
N ARG A 3 3.59 -1.35 7.30
CA ARG A 3 2.26 -1.91 7.04
C ARG A 3 1.23 -0.81 6.87
N LEU A 4 0.49 -0.85 5.76
CA LEU A 4 -0.63 0.06 5.51
C LEU A 4 -1.94 -0.75 5.42
N LEU A 5 -3.00 -0.19 5.97
CA LEU A 5 -4.38 -0.54 5.63
C LEU A 5 -4.87 0.39 4.54
N LEU A 6 -5.43 -0.18 3.48
CA LEU A 6 -6.16 0.53 2.44
C LEU A 6 -7.62 0.12 2.56
N MET A 7 -8.51 1.09 2.74
CA MET A 7 -9.96 0.89 2.61
C MET A 7 -10.37 1.35 1.22
N LEU A 8 -10.94 0.44 0.43
CA LEU A 8 -11.39 0.70 -0.94
C LEU A 8 -12.91 0.72 -1.01
N MET A 9 -13.45 1.62 -1.82
CA MET A 9 -14.84 1.61 -2.26
C MET A 9 -15.04 0.55 -3.36
N PRO A 10 -16.29 0.13 -3.65
CA PRO A 10 -16.58 -0.91 -4.65
C PRO A 10 -16.07 -0.57 -6.04
N ASP A 11 -16.02 0.73 -6.38
CA ASP A 11 -15.49 1.26 -7.64
C ASP A 11 -13.96 1.38 -7.69
N GLY A 12 -13.26 0.83 -6.69
CA GLY A 12 -11.80 0.81 -6.61
C GLY A 12 -11.16 2.13 -6.16
N ARG A 13 -11.96 3.18 -5.87
CA ARG A 13 -11.42 4.40 -5.26
C ARG A 13 -10.99 4.14 -3.82
N ILE A 14 -9.93 4.85 -3.40
CA ILE A 14 -9.47 4.83 -2.01
C ILE A 14 -10.40 5.68 -1.15
N ASP A 15 -10.92 5.07 -0.09
CA ASP A 15 -11.59 5.77 1.00
C ASP A 15 -10.60 6.23 2.08
N GLU A 16 -9.78 5.30 2.58
CA GLU A 16 -8.82 5.55 3.66
C GLU A 16 -7.49 4.86 3.38
N VAL A 17 -6.39 5.52 3.77
CA VAL A 17 -5.08 4.88 3.92
C VAL A 17 -4.58 5.15 5.33
N ARG A 18 -4.23 4.09 6.07
CA ARG A 18 -3.76 4.18 7.45
C ARG A 18 -2.45 3.41 7.65
N ILE A 19 -1.48 4.02 8.32
CA ILE A 19 -0.29 3.30 8.80
C ILE A 19 -0.69 2.42 9.98
N LEU A 20 -0.53 1.11 9.81
CA LEU A 20 -0.69 0.15 10.90
C LEU A 20 0.64 -0.07 11.64
N SER A 21 1.77 0.01 10.92
CA SER A 21 3.11 -0.08 11.50
C SER A 21 4.07 0.74 10.63
N SER A 22 4.72 1.76 11.21
CA SER A 22 5.65 2.65 10.50
C SER A 22 6.96 1.92 10.15
N SER A 23 7.60 2.31 9.04
CA SER A 23 8.96 1.86 8.74
C SER A 23 10.01 2.37 9.73
N GLY A 24 9.68 3.37 10.54
CA GLY A 24 10.63 4.16 11.32
C GLY A 24 11.32 5.26 10.51
N ASN A 25 11.07 5.36 9.20
CA ASN A 25 11.59 6.41 8.32
C ASN A 25 10.44 7.20 7.66
N PRO A 26 10.25 8.49 8.02
CA PRO A 26 9.16 9.30 7.47
C PRO A 26 9.18 9.44 5.95
N ILE A 27 10.35 9.38 5.31
CA ILE A 27 10.47 9.45 3.84
C ILE A 27 9.88 8.19 3.21
N LEU A 28 10.20 7.02 3.74
CA LEU A 28 9.69 5.73 3.23
C LEU A 28 8.18 5.61 3.48
N ASP A 29 7.70 6.07 4.62
CA ASP A 29 6.26 6.11 4.93
C ASP A 29 5.51 6.99 3.93
N ARG A 30 6.01 8.21 3.66
CA ARG A 30 5.42 9.12 2.65
C ARG A 30 5.48 8.54 1.24
N ALA A 31 6.60 7.92 0.87
CA ALA A 31 6.76 7.28 -0.44
C ALA A 31 5.72 6.18 -0.65
N ALA A 32 5.48 5.34 0.35
CA ALA A 32 4.46 4.29 0.28
C ALA A 32 3.04 4.87 0.11
N HIS A 33 2.68 5.95 0.83
CA HIS A 33 1.39 6.63 0.61
C HIS A 33 1.27 7.17 -0.81
N ARG A 34 2.35 7.76 -1.35
CA ARG A 34 2.36 8.29 -2.72
C ARG A 34 2.14 7.18 -3.74
N ILE A 35 2.83 6.05 -3.59
CA ILE A 35 2.67 4.88 -4.47
C ILE A 35 1.22 4.39 -4.45
N VAL A 36 0.64 4.22 -3.27
CA VAL A 36 -0.77 3.80 -3.13
C VAL A 36 -1.73 4.77 -3.82
N ARG A 37 -1.51 6.09 -3.66
CA ARG A 37 -2.34 7.11 -4.31
C ARG A 37 -2.16 7.14 -5.83
N LEU A 38 -0.96 6.86 -6.34
CA LEU A 38 -0.69 6.79 -7.77
C LEU A 38 -1.30 5.54 -8.42
N ALA A 39 -1.45 4.46 -7.67
CA ALA A 39 -2.09 3.24 -8.14
C ALA A 39 -3.63 3.32 -8.15
N ALA A 40 -4.21 4.39 -7.61
CA ALA A 40 -5.66 4.57 -7.53
C ALA A 40 -6.21 5.31 -8.77
N PRO A 41 -7.47 5.01 -9.19
CA PRO A 41 -8.34 3.97 -8.64
C PRO A 41 -7.84 2.56 -9.02
N PHE A 42 -8.14 1.59 -8.16
CA PHE A 42 -7.98 0.17 -8.48
C PHE A 42 -9.13 -0.31 -9.36
N GLU A 43 -9.03 -1.53 -9.88
CA GLU A 43 -10.16 -2.15 -10.57
C GLU A 43 -11.38 -2.28 -9.64
N ALA A 44 -12.56 -2.20 -10.25
CA ALA A 44 -13.81 -2.39 -9.53
C ALA A 44 -13.82 -3.77 -8.86
N ILE A 45 -14.27 -3.81 -7.62
CA ILE A 45 -14.20 -5.01 -6.79
C ILE A 45 -15.39 -5.89 -7.14
N PRO A 46 -15.16 -7.16 -7.54
CA PRO A 46 -16.25 -8.09 -7.81
C PRO A 46 -17.21 -8.22 -6.62
N SER A 47 -18.51 -8.34 -6.91
CA SER A 47 -19.55 -8.35 -5.88
C SER A 47 -19.47 -9.55 -4.94
N ASP A 48 -18.98 -10.68 -5.44
CA ASP A 48 -18.70 -11.90 -4.67
C ASP A 48 -17.54 -11.70 -3.70
N VAL A 49 -16.50 -10.95 -4.09
CA VAL A 49 -15.39 -10.55 -3.19
C VAL A 49 -15.88 -9.61 -2.10
N LEU A 50 -16.80 -8.69 -2.42
CA LEU A 50 -17.39 -7.78 -1.45
C LEU A 50 -18.26 -8.50 -0.41
N ASP A 51 -18.87 -9.65 -0.76
CA ASP A 51 -19.65 -10.48 0.17
C ASP A 51 -20.68 -9.63 0.96
N GLY A 52 -21.49 -8.88 0.21
CA GLY A 52 -22.52 -7.97 0.74
C GLY A 52 -22.00 -6.70 1.43
N LYS A 53 -20.68 -6.49 1.51
CA LYS A 53 -20.07 -5.29 2.12
C LYS A 53 -19.95 -4.16 1.11
N ASN A 54 -19.87 -2.93 1.61
CA ASN A 54 -19.71 -1.73 0.78
C ASN A 54 -18.26 -1.25 0.67
N ARG A 55 -17.30 -1.96 1.28
CA ARG A 55 -15.87 -1.63 1.28
C ARG A 55 -15.02 -2.89 1.37
N LEU A 56 -13.80 -2.82 0.84
CA LEU A 56 -12.78 -3.85 1.01
C LEU A 56 -11.57 -3.29 1.75
N GLY A 57 -11.16 -3.97 2.81
CA GLY A 57 -9.92 -3.67 3.53
C GLY A 57 -8.76 -4.53 3.01
N ILE A 58 -7.65 -3.89 2.65
CA ILE A 58 -6.45 -4.56 2.18
C ILE A 58 -5.26 -4.14 3.04
N VAL A 59 -4.52 -5.11 3.57
CA VAL A 59 -3.23 -4.83 4.24
C VAL A 59 -2.09 -5.06 3.27
N ARG A 60 -1.22 -4.07 3.15
CA ARG A 60 0.02 -4.14 2.36
C ARG A 60 1.22 -4.04 3.29
N THR A 61 2.19 -4.92 3.09
CA THR A 61 3.43 -4.98 3.86
C THR A 61 4.62 -4.71 2.94
N TRP A 62 5.41 -3.69 3.26
CA TRP A 62 6.67 -3.39 2.57
C TRP A 62 7.86 -3.72 3.45
N ARG A 63 8.82 -4.41 2.84
CA ARG A 63 10.16 -4.63 3.39
C ARG A 63 11.14 -3.85 2.55
N PHE A 64 11.86 -2.95 3.19
CA PHE A 64 12.86 -2.13 2.53
C PHE A 64 14.21 -2.79 2.72
N GLU A 65 14.86 -3.13 1.61
CA GLU A 65 16.21 -3.67 1.61
C GLU A 65 17.21 -2.55 1.34
N ARG A 66 18.27 -2.47 2.15
CA ARG A 66 19.40 -1.60 1.83
C ARG A 66 20.27 -2.34 0.83
N GLN A 67 20.13 -1.98 -0.44
CA GLN A 67 21.01 -2.48 -1.48
C GLN A 67 22.36 -1.75 -1.34
N SER A 68 23.37 -2.42 -0.80
CA SER A 68 24.74 -1.92 -0.91
C SER A 68 25.20 -2.16 -2.35
N LEU A 69 25.54 -1.08 -3.05
CA LEU A 69 26.22 -1.18 -4.33
C LEU A 69 27.61 -1.76 -4.05
N LYS A 70 27.80 -3.06 -4.33
CA LYS A 70 29.15 -3.62 -4.43
C LYS A 70 29.74 -3.10 -5.74
N THR A 71 30.52 -2.03 -5.68
CA THR A 71 31.40 -1.67 -6.79
C THR A 71 32.48 -2.74 -6.87
N ASN A 72 32.34 -3.70 -7.79
CA ASN A 72 33.50 -4.47 -8.23
C ASN A 72 34.45 -3.47 -8.91
N GLN A 73 35.49 -3.08 -8.20
CA GLN A 73 36.69 -2.57 -8.86
C GLN A 73 37.46 -3.78 -9.38
N SER A 74 37.69 -3.80 -10.69
CA SER A 74 38.63 -4.66 -11.40
C SER A 74 39.42 -3.75 -12.31
#